data_AF-A0A6G0XEA8-F1
#
_entry.id   AF-A0A6G0XEA8-F1
#
_cell.length_a   1.000
_cell.length_b   1.000
_cell.length_c   1.000
_cell.angle_alpha   90.00
_cell.angle_beta   90.00
_cell.angle_gamma   90.00
#
_symmetry.space_group_name_H-M   'P 1'
#
loop_
_entity.id
_entity.type
_entity.pdbx_description
1 polymer ?
#
loop_
_entity_poly.entity_id
_entity_poly.type
_entity_poly.pdbx_seq_one_letter_code
_entity_poly.pdbx_strand_id
1 'polypeptide(L)'
;MKVFLPLFLTSIMTASAVKPTISTLSTGDRAQLMKELAQWHQTYGSIAEAKGLLPITVDSASSTKMDVYLQRFYNNKLAIQQARRNNPKANFSSDHPFALLSEDEFKKYVGRTFENGKQALDALPIQQPEVASVLATSTGVAEMGHCIVTGNLYVLSEQQVTSCSTNGGSQGCDGGYPWYAIDFTTEGLCWESDWPYTSGKTKQTGSCSNSCVKKSLSIG
;
A
#
# COMPACT_ATOMS: atom_id res chain seq x y z
N MET A 1 65.13 -12.44 -8.02
CA MET A 1 63.90 -12.83 -8.75
C MET A 1 62.74 -12.00 -8.20
N LYS A 2 62.16 -11.12 -9.03
CA LYS A 2 60.86 -10.48 -8.74
C LYS A 2 59.90 -11.01 -9.80
N VAL A 3 58.95 -11.82 -9.36
CA VAL A 3 57.97 -12.47 -10.22
C VAL A 3 56.80 -11.50 -10.39
N PHE A 4 56.57 -11.04 -11.62
CA PHE A 4 55.38 -10.29 -11.99
C PHE A 4 54.24 -11.29 -12.25
N LEU A 5 53.15 -11.17 -11.49
CA LEU A 5 51.89 -11.90 -11.73
C LEU A 5 50.98 -11.00 -12.58
N PRO A 6 50.52 -11.43 -13.77
CA PRO A 6 49.62 -10.61 -14.57
C PRO A 6 48.20 -10.71 -14.00
N LEU A 7 47.61 -9.54 -13.74
CA LEU A 7 46.22 -9.38 -13.33
C LEU A 7 45.33 -9.56 -14.58
N PHE A 8 44.66 -10.71 -14.70
CA PHE A 8 43.64 -10.92 -15.73
C PHE A 8 42.36 -10.18 -15.33
N LEU A 9 42.05 -9.08 -16.01
CA LEU A 9 40.72 -8.45 -15.94
C LEU A 9 39.70 -9.39 -16.59
N THR A 10 38.81 -9.97 -15.79
CA THR A 10 37.62 -10.65 -16.27
C THR A 10 36.55 -9.60 -16.61
N SER A 11 36.32 -9.37 -17.91
CA SER A 11 35.22 -8.54 -18.39
C SER A 11 33.89 -9.20 -18.04
N ILE A 12 33.13 -8.60 -17.11
CA ILE A 12 31.76 -9.00 -16.80
C ILE A 12 30.88 -8.53 -17.96
N MET A 13 30.40 -9.46 -18.78
CA MET A 13 29.33 -9.17 -19.74
C MET A 13 28.02 -8.98 -18.99
N THR A 14 27.51 -7.75 -18.96
CA THR A 14 26.14 -7.47 -18.52
C THR A 14 25.18 -7.94 -19.60
N ALA A 15 24.60 -9.13 -19.43
CA ALA A 15 23.48 -9.56 -20.26
C ALA A 15 22.30 -8.61 -20.05
N SER A 16 21.94 -7.83 -21.07
CA SER A 16 20.66 -7.10 -21.06
C SER A 16 19.54 -8.12 -21.01
N ALA A 17 18.73 -8.09 -19.96
CA ALA A 17 17.54 -8.92 -19.85
C ALA A 17 16.57 -8.56 -20.99
N VAL A 18 16.45 -9.43 -21.99
CA VAL A 18 15.48 -9.28 -23.08
C VAL A 18 14.07 -9.37 -22.47
N LYS A 19 13.26 -8.32 -22.64
CA LYS A 19 11.88 -8.32 -22.15
C LYS A 19 11.06 -9.35 -22.96
N PRO A 20 10.36 -10.28 -22.29
CA PRO A 20 9.60 -11.34 -22.97
C PRO A 20 8.45 -10.75 -23.81
N THR A 21 8.25 -11.32 -25.00
CA THR A 21 7.29 -10.81 -26.01
C THR A 21 6.31 -11.90 -26.46
N ILE A 22 5.08 -11.50 -26.82
CA ILE A 22 4.05 -12.40 -27.34
C ILE A 22 4.43 -13.01 -28.70
N SER A 23 5.33 -12.39 -29.46
CA SER A 23 5.80 -12.91 -30.75
C SER A 23 6.71 -14.13 -30.60
N THR A 24 7.25 -14.37 -29.41
CA THR A 24 8.08 -15.56 -29.10
C THR A 24 7.27 -16.72 -28.51
N LEU A 25 5.97 -16.53 -28.26
CA LEU A 25 5.11 -17.59 -27.73
C LEU A 25 4.81 -18.64 -28.80
N SER A 26 4.63 -19.89 -28.37
CA SER A 26 4.08 -20.93 -29.23
C SER A 26 2.65 -20.58 -29.66
N THR A 27 2.18 -21.15 -30.77
CA THR A 27 0.80 -20.96 -31.23
C THR A 27 -0.22 -21.39 -30.16
N GLY A 28 0.07 -22.47 -29.43
CA GLY A 28 -0.77 -22.96 -28.34
C GLY A 28 -0.83 -22.00 -27.16
N ASP A 29 0.33 -21.53 -26.69
CA ASP A 29 0.40 -20.59 -25.56
C ASP A 29 -0.25 -19.26 -25.90
N ARG A 30 -0.04 -18.75 -27.13
CA ARG A 30 -0.69 -17.53 -27.60
C ARG A 30 -2.21 -17.69 -27.65
N ALA A 31 -2.71 -18.83 -28.14
CA ALA A 31 -4.15 -19.11 -28.18
C ALA A 31 -4.77 -19.19 -26.77
N GLN A 32 -4.08 -19.83 -25.83
CA GLN A 32 -4.53 -19.91 -24.43
C GLN A 32 -4.55 -18.53 -23.77
N LEU A 33 -3.52 -17.72 -23.98
CA LEU A 33 -3.46 -16.36 -23.47
C LEU A 33 -4.59 -15.48 -24.03
N MET A 34 -4.93 -15.63 -25.31
CA MET A 34 -6.07 -14.94 -25.94
C MET A 34 -7.40 -15.36 -25.30
N LYS A 35 -7.58 -16.65 -25.00
CA LYS A 35 -8.78 -17.17 -24.33
C LYS A 35 -8.95 -16.56 -22.94
N GLU A 36 -7.88 -16.52 -22.16
CA GLU A 36 -7.90 -15.94 -20.81
C GLU A 36 -8.13 -14.42 -20.85
N LEU A 37 -7.53 -13.72 -21.80
CA LEU A 37 -7.77 -12.29 -22.00
C LEU A 37 -9.24 -12.02 -22.39
N ALA A 38 -9.83 -12.87 -23.23
CA ALA A 38 -11.25 -12.78 -23.58
C ALA A 38 -12.15 -12.98 -22.35
N GLN A 39 -11.83 -13.95 -21.49
CA GLN A 39 -12.53 -14.17 -20.23
C GLN A 39 -12.38 -12.97 -19.27
N TRP A 40 -11.17 -12.42 -19.16
CA TRP A 40 -10.93 -11.20 -18.37
C TRP A 40 -11.77 -10.03 -18.89
N HIS A 41 -11.86 -9.83 -20.21
CA HIS A 41 -12.71 -8.80 -20.82
C HIS A 41 -14.20 -9.02 -20.50
N GLN A 42 -14.66 -10.26 -20.45
CA GLN A 42 -16.04 -10.58 -20.08
C GLN A 42 -16.35 -10.19 -18.63
N THR A 43 -15.43 -10.42 -17.71
CA THR A 43 -15.62 -10.12 -16.28
C THR A 43 -15.37 -8.64 -15.95
N TYR A 44 -14.32 -8.05 -16.50
CA TYR A 44 -13.79 -6.75 -16.07
C TYR A 44 -13.77 -5.68 -17.16
N GLY A 45 -14.05 -6.02 -18.43
CA GLY A 45 -13.88 -5.10 -19.55
C GLY A 45 -14.67 -3.80 -19.40
N SER A 46 -15.95 -3.89 -19.04
CA SER A 46 -16.81 -2.72 -18.81
C SER A 46 -16.37 -1.89 -17.60
N ILE A 47 -15.95 -2.55 -16.52
CA ILE A 47 -15.43 -1.89 -15.31
C ILE A 47 -14.12 -1.16 -15.62
N ALA A 48 -13.23 -1.82 -16.37
CA ALA A 48 -11.94 -1.28 -16.76
C ALA A 48 -12.11 -0.07 -17.68
N GLU A 49 -13.02 -0.13 -18.65
CA GLU A 49 -13.34 1.00 -19.51
C GLU A 49 -13.92 2.19 -18.72
N ALA A 50 -14.95 1.94 -17.91
CA ALA A 50 -15.60 2.99 -17.10
C ALA A 50 -14.63 3.68 -16.13
N LYS A 51 -13.61 2.97 -15.66
CA LYS A 51 -12.60 3.50 -14.72
C LYS A 51 -11.31 3.97 -15.39
N GLY A 52 -11.22 3.93 -16.73
CA GLY A 52 -10.01 4.34 -17.46
C GLY A 52 -8.79 3.45 -17.19
N LEU A 53 -9.02 2.15 -16.95
CA LEU A 53 -8.01 1.12 -16.65
C LEU A 53 -7.53 0.36 -17.89
N LEU A 54 -7.98 0.75 -19.08
CA LEU A 54 -7.50 0.17 -20.33
C LEU A 54 -6.22 0.89 -20.79
N PRO A 55 -5.22 0.17 -21.32
CA PRO A 55 -4.00 0.76 -21.84
C PRO A 55 -4.30 1.85 -22.87
N ILE A 56 -3.60 2.99 -22.77
CA ILE A 56 -3.65 4.04 -23.78
C ILE A 56 -2.87 3.54 -25.00
N THR A 57 -3.58 3.20 -26.07
CA THR A 57 -2.96 2.86 -27.34
C THR A 57 -2.64 4.16 -28.07
N VAL A 58 -1.36 4.58 -28.04
CA VAL A 58 -0.86 5.60 -28.98
C VAL A 58 -0.77 4.96 -30.36
N ASP A 59 -1.25 5.66 -31.38
CA ASP A 59 -1.28 5.25 -32.80
C ASP A 59 0.12 5.06 -33.43
N SER A 60 1.15 4.79 -32.63
CA SER A 60 2.52 4.67 -33.10
C SER A 60 2.99 3.21 -33.03
N ALA A 61 3.27 2.70 -34.23
CA ALA A 61 3.89 1.41 -34.56
C ALA A 61 2.96 0.18 -34.55
N SER A 62 2.35 -0.10 -35.72
CA SER A 62 2.13 -1.43 -36.33
C SER A 62 1.35 -2.52 -35.56
N SER A 63 1.11 -2.36 -34.26
CA SER A 63 0.49 -3.35 -33.39
C SER A 63 -1.01 -3.07 -33.26
N THR A 64 -1.83 -4.10 -33.45
CA THR A 64 -3.26 -3.96 -33.19
C THR A 64 -3.48 -3.74 -31.69
N LYS A 65 -4.55 -3.02 -31.33
CA LYS A 65 -5.02 -2.86 -29.93
C LYS A 65 -5.02 -4.20 -29.15
N MET A 66 -5.38 -5.28 -29.85
CA MET A 66 -5.36 -6.63 -29.30
C MET A 66 -3.96 -7.13 -28.93
N ASP A 67 -2.94 -6.89 -29.77
CA ASP A 67 -1.56 -7.29 -29.47
C ASP A 67 -1.00 -6.52 -28.27
N VAL A 68 -1.37 -5.24 -28.10
CA VAL A 68 -1.02 -4.46 -26.90
C VAL A 68 -1.64 -5.11 -25.66
N TYR A 69 -2.92 -5.46 -25.69
CA TYR A 69 -3.61 -6.05 -24.54
C TYR A 69 -3.04 -7.43 -24.21
N LEU A 70 -2.77 -8.24 -25.24
CA LEU A 70 -2.18 -9.55 -25.08
C LEU A 70 -0.77 -9.47 -24.48
N GLN A 71 0.05 -8.51 -24.92
CA GLN A 71 1.37 -8.28 -24.34
C GLN A 71 1.30 -7.80 -22.89
N ARG A 72 0.37 -6.90 -22.55
CA ARG A 72 0.17 -6.42 -21.17
C ARG A 72 -0.26 -7.56 -20.25
N PHE A 73 -1.23 -8.36 -20.68
CA PHE A 73 -1.71 -9.51 -19.92
C PHE A 73 -0.61 -10.57 -19.73
N TYR A 74 0.19 -10.84 -20.77
CA TYR A 74 1.35 -11.72 -20.66
C TYR A 74 2.36 -11.24 -19.60
N ASN A 75 2.72 -9.94 -19.65
CA ASN A 75 3.64 -9.35 -18.68
C ASN A 75 3.10 -9.46 -17.24
N ASN A 76 1.79 -9.24 -17.04
CA ASN A 76 1.15 -9.40 -15.73
C ASN A 76 1.25 -10.85 -15.23
N LYS A 77 0.99 -11.85 -16.08
CA LYS A 77 1.13 -13.27 -15.70
C LYS A 77 2.56 -13.64 -15.30
N LEU A 78 3.57 -13.13 -16.01
CA LEU A 78 4.97 -13.35 -15.66
C LEU A 78 5.33 -12.71 -14.31
N ALA A 79 4.84 -11.49 -14.05
CA ALA A 79 5.03 -10.82 -12.77
C ALA A 79 4.34 -11.59 -11.62
N ILE A 80 3.13 -12.11 -11.83
CA ILE A 80 2.42 -12.96 -10.87
C ILE A 80 3.21 -14.22 -10.56
N GLN A 81 3.77 -14.89 -11.58
CA GLN A 81 4.59 -16.09 -11.36
C GLN A 81 5.85 -15.79 -10.55
N GLN A 82 6.48 -14.64 -10.79
CA GLN A 82 7.63 -14.20 -9.98
C GLN A 82 7.21 -13.87 -8.55
N ALA A 83 6.09 -13.17 -8.35
CA ALA A 83 5.57 -12.82 -7.04
C ALA A 83 5.21 -14.05 -6.20
N ARG A 84 4.53 -15.04 -6.79
CA ARG A 84 4.21 -16.32 -6.14
C ARG A 84 5.45 -17.08 -5.69
N ARG A 85 6.50 -17.12 -6.53
CA ARG A 85 7.78 -17.76 -6.19
C ARG A 85 8.45 -17.08 -4.99
N ASN A 86 8.38 -15.74 -4.93
CA ASN A 86 9.00 -14.97 -3.86
C ASN A 86 8.15 -14.92 -2.57
N ASN A 87 6.85 -15.22 -2.66
CA ASN A 87 5.88 -15.05 -1.56
C ASN A 87 4.95 -16.28 -1.49
N PRO A 88 5.44 -17.45 -1.03
CA PRO A 88 4.71 -18.72 -1.10
C PRO A 88 3.45 -18.79 -0.24
N LYS A 89 3.28 -17.87 0.73
CA LYS A 89 2.10 -17.77 1.60
C LYS A 89 1.05 -16.77 1.11
N ALA A 90 1.29 -16.10 -0.02
CA ALA A 90 0.40 -15.09 -0.57
C ALA A 90 -0.20 -15.55 -1.91
N ASN A 91 -1.42 -15.11 -2.19
CA ASN A 91 -2.10 -15.41 -3.45
C ASN A 91 -2.08 -14.20 -4.37
N PHE A 92 -1.57 -14.38 -5.59
CA PHE A 92 -1.54 -13.37 -6.64
C PHE A 92 -2.33 -13.90 -7.83
N SER A 93 -3.28 -13.14 -8.36
CA SER A 93 -4.06 -13.51 -9.55
C SER A 93 -4.17 -12.33 -10.51
N SER A 94 -4.50 -12.62 -11.77
CA SER A 94 -4.90 -11.63 -12.76
C SER A 94 -6.41 -11.39 -12.76
N ASP A 95 -7.12 -11.91 -11.75
CA ASP A 95 -8.58 -11.85 -11.62
C ASP A 95 -8.99 -10.54 -10.93
N HIS A 96 -8.68 -9.43 -11.58
CA HIS A 96 -8.94 -8.09 -11.09
C HIS A 96 -8.92 -7.06 -12.25
N PRO A 97 -9.55 -5.88 -12.12
CA PRO A 97 -9.69 -4.93 -13.23
C PRO A 97 -8.40 -4.20 -13.65
N PHE A 98 -7.31 -4.34 -12.90
CA PHE A 98 -6.01 -3.71 -13.21
C PHE A 98 -5.08 -4.56 -14.08
N ALA A 99 -5.49 -5.76 -14.53
CA ALA A 99 -4.58 -6.75 -15.11
C ALA A 99 -3.88 -6.32 -16.40
N LEU A 100 -4.38 -5.29 -17.08
CA LEU A 100 -3.79 -4.73 -18.30
C LEU A 100 -2.89 -3.51 -18.07
N LEU A 101 -2.88 -2.93 -16.87
CA LEU A 101 -2.03 -1.79 -16.59
C LEU A 101 -0.57 -2.22 -16.45
N SER A 102 0.33 -1.41 -17.01
CA SER A 102 1.73 -1.44 -16.61
C SER A 102 1.92 -0.92 -15.19
N GLU A 103 3.10 -1.17 -14.62
CA GLU A 103 3.45 -0.68 -13.29
C GLU A 103 3.35 0.85 -13.19
N ASP A 104 3.82 1.59 -14.19
CA ASP A 104 3.74 3.05 -14.23
C ASP A 104 2.29 3.56 -14.33
N GLU A 105 1.47 2.91 -15.17
CA GLU A 105 0.06 3.26 -15.30
C GLU A 105 -0.71 2.95 -14.02
N PHE A 106 -0.45 1.80 -13.38
CA PHE A 106 -1.04 1.43 -12.10
C PHE A 106 -0.62 2.41 -11.00
N LYS A 107 0.68 2.73 -10.91
CA LYS A 107 1.23 3.71 -9.96
C LYS A 107 0.57 5.07 -10.14
N LYS A 108 0.39 5.52 -11.38
CA LYS A 108 -0.33 6.78 -11.69
C LYS A 108 -1.82 6.70 -11.33
N TYR A 109 -2.45 5.56 -11.53
CA TYR A 109 -3.87 5.36 -11.18
C TYR A 109 -4.08 5.39 -9.66
N VAL A 110 -3.29 4.63 -8.90
CA VAL A 110 -3.39 4.64 -7.44
C VAL A 110 -2.98 5.98 -6.87
N GLY A 111 -1.93 6.62 -7.41
CA GLY A 111 -1.52 7.98 -7.05
C GLY A 111 -2.66 8.99 -7.20
N ARG A 112 -3.35 8.98 -8.34
CA ARG A 112 -4.55 9.82 -8.55
C ARG A 112 -5.70 9.44 -7.63
N THR A 113 -5.85 8.18 -7.25
CA THR A 113 -6.87 7.76 -6.28
C THR A 113 -6.55 8.28 -4.88
N PHE A 114 -5.27 8.37 -4.50
CA PHE A 114 -4.86 9.02 -3.26
C PHE A 114 -5.05 10.53 -3.33
N GLU A 115 -4.75 11.19 -4.46
CA GLU A 115 -4.98 12.63 -4.65
C GLU A 115 -6.47 12.98 -4.70
N ASN A 116 -7.27 12.22 -5.45
CA ASN A 116 -8.72 12.39 -5.52
C ASN A 116 -9.39 11.97 -4.22
N GLY A 117 -8.86 10.94 -3.55
CA GLY A 117 -9.26 10.55 -2.20
C GLY A 117 -9.00 11.69 -1.23
N LYS A 118 -7.80 12.29 -1.28
CA LYS A 118 -7.46 13.49 -0.53
C LYS A 118 -8.38 14.67 -0.87
N GLN A 119 -8.63 14.95 -2.15
CA GLN A 119 -9.52 16.06 -2.56
C GLN A 119 -10.98 15.81 -2.19
N ALA A 120 -11.45 14.56 -2.28
CA ALA A 120 -12.79 14.16 -1.84
C ALA A 120 -12.89 14.22 -0.31
N LEU A 121 -11.84 13.84 0.41
CA LEU A 121 -11.75 13.99 1.87
C LEU A 121 -11.79 15.46 2.27
N ASP A 122 -11.00 16.29 1.58
CA ASP A 122 -10.97 17.75 1.75
C ASP A 122 -12.34 18.39 1.40
N ALA A 123 -13.22 17.69 0.64
CA ALA A 123 -14.54 18.15 0.21
C ALA A 123 -15.74 17.53 0.96
N LEU A 124 -15.53 16.58 1.87
CA LEU A 124 -16.62 15.91 2.61
C LEU A 124 -16.99 16.67 3.90
N PRO A 125 -18.29 16.94 4.15
CA PRO A 125 -18.74 17.38 5.45
C PRO A 125 -19.01 16.14 6.34
N ILE A 126 -18.14 15.91 7.33
CA ILE A 126 -18.30 15.11 8.58
C ILE A 126 -17.66 13.67 8.65
N GLN A 127 -16.63 13.56 9.51
CA GLN A 127 -16.27 12.54 10.56
C GLN A 127 -16.16 11.03 10.25
N GLN A 128 -14.98 10.54 9.81
CA GLN A 128 -14.13 9.50 10.46
C GLN A 128 -12.92 9.04 9.57
N PRO A 129 -11.86 8.43 10.16
CA PRO A 129 -10.52 8.97 10.33
C PRO A 129 -9.58 8.70 9.13
N GLU A 130 -8.94 9.76 8.63
CA GLU A 130 -7.88 9.66 7.64
C GLU A 130 -6.53 9.72 8.35
N VAL A 131 -5.76 8.61 8.29
CA VAL A 131 -4.42 8.37 8.88
C VAL A 131 -3.81 9.55 9.63
N ALA A 132 -3.91 9.49 10.93
CA ALA A 132 -3.94 10.66 11.72
C ALA A 132 -2.88 10.55 12.80
N SER A 133 -1.71 11.13 12.56
CA SER A 133 -0.47 10.86 13.30
C SER A 133 -0.12 9.37 13.38
N VAL A 134 1.10 9.01 12.96
CA VAL A 134 1.58 7.63 13.17
C VAL A 134 1.53 7.21 14.66
N LEU A 135 1.54 8.19 15.57
CA LEU A 135 1.44 7.98 17.00
C LEU A 135 0.06 7.46 17.42
N ALA A 136 -1.05 7.92 16.81
CA ALA A 136 -2.40 7.50 17.17
C ALA A 136 -2.61 5.98 17.06
N THR A 137 -1.90 5.33 16.13
CA THR A 137 -1.96 3.88 15.93
C THR A 137 -1.54 3.06 17.16
N SER A 138 -0.82 3.64 18.12
CA SER A 138 -0.47 2.95 19.35
C SER A 138 -1.67 2.63 20.24
N THR A 139 -2.78 3.38 20.12
CA THR A 139 -4.03 3.07 20.81
C THR A 139 -4.55 1.69 20.42
N GLY A 140 -4.63 1.38 19.13
CA GLY A 140 -5.08 0.06 18.65
C GLY A 140 -4.21 -1.10 19.15
N VAL A 141 -2.90 -0.88 19.33
CA VAL A 141 -2.01 -1.88 19.95
C VAL A 141 -2.38 -2.09 21.43
N ALA A 142 -2.57 -0.99 22.17
CA ALA A 142 -2.90 -1.02 23.58
C ALA A 142 -4.31 -1.60 23.86
N GLU A 143 -5.30 -1.24 23.05
CA GLU A 143 -6.66 -1.78 23.08
C GLU A 143 -6.69 -3.29 22.85
N MET A 144 -5.96 -3.76 21.83
CA MET A 144 -5.84 -5.17 21.52
C MET A 144 -5.16 -5.93 22.67
N GLY A 145 -4.06 -5.39 23.20
CA GLY A 145 -3.35 -6.01 24.33
C GLY A 145 -4.25 -6.13 25.58
N HIS A 146 -5.00 -5.06 25.90
CA HIS A 146 -5.97 -5.09 26.98
C HIS A 146 -7.06 -6.15 26.76
N CYS A 147 -7.65 -6.19 25.56
CA CYS A 147 -8.72 -7.11 25.20
C CYS A 147 -8.28 -8.58 25.29
N ILE A 148 -7.05 -8.90 24.89
CA ILE A 148 -6.51 -10.26 24.98
C ILE A 148 -6.43 -10.72 26.44
N VAL A 149 -6.02 -9.84 27.36
CA VAL A 149 -5.84 -10.20 28.77
C VAL A 149 -7.16 -10.25 29.53
N THR A 150 -8.05 -9.29 29.29
CA THR A 150 -9.26 -9.12 30.12
C THR A 150 -10.54 -9.59 29.45
N GLY A 151 -10.54 -9.81 28.13
CA GLY A 151 -11.72 -10.04 27.32
C GLY A 151 -12.56 -8.79 27.04
N ASN A 152 -12.14 -7.62 27.52
CA ASN A 152 -12.86 -6.35 27.35
C ASN A 152 -12.13 -5.45 26.35
N LEU A 153 -12.83 -5.03 25.29
CA LEU A 153 -12.29 -4.05 24.35
C LEU A 153 -12.48 -2.64 24.90
N TYR A 154 -11.37 -1.91 25.07
CA TYR A 154 -11.41 -0.48 25.33
C TYR A 154 -11.32 0.29 24.01
N VAL A 155 -11.88 1.51 23.98
CA VAL A 155 -11.79 2.43 22.85
C VAL A 155 -11.14 3.71 23.35
N LEU A 156 -9.84 3.84 23.11
CA LEU A 156 -8.95 4.78 23.77
C LEU A 156 -8.72 6.03 22.91
N SER A 157 -8.42 7.14 23.57
CA SER A 157 -8.25 8.44 22.89
C SER A 157 -6.99 8.50 22.05
N GLU A 158 -7.16 8.48 20.72
CA GLU A 158 -6.10 8.78 19.76
C GLU A 158 -5.59 10.23 19.92
N GLN A 159 -6.45 11.12 20.41
CA GLN A 159 -6.14 12.53 20.58
C GLN A 159 -5.11 12.74 21.66
N GLN A 160 -5.28 12.05 22.78
CA GLN A 160 -4.34 12.09 23.88
C GLN A 160 -2.94 11.66 23.42
N VAL A 161 -2.83 10.54 22.70
CA VAL A 161 -1.53 10.06 22.21
C VAL A 161 -0.93 11.08 21.25
N THR A 162 -1.72 11.59 20.31
CA THR A 162 -1.26 12.59 19.33
C THR A 162 -0.77 13.87 20.01
N SER A 163 -1.49 14.39 21.01
CA SER A 163 -1.18 15.65 21.67
C SER A 163 -0.10 15.54 22.76
N CYS A 164 0.04 14.39 23.42
CA CYS A 164 0.84 14.26 24.64
C CYS A 164 2.07 13.35 24.51
N SER A 165 2.12 12.42 23.55
CA SER A 165 3.28 11.54 23.37
C SER A 165 4.41 12.27 22.66
N THR A 166 5.19 13.07 23.40
CA THR A 166 6.29 13.90 22.85
C THR A 166 7.68 13.28 22.99
N ASN A 167 7.78 12.10 23.62
CA ASN A 167 9.06 11.42 23.82
C ASN A 167 9.76 11.13 22.48
N GLY A 168 11.10 11.18 22.52
CA GLY A 168 11.94 11.00 21.34
C GLY A 168 11.85 12.12 20.30
N GLY A 169 11.23 13.26 20.62
CA GLY A 169 11.01 14.33 19.65
C GLY A 169 9.80 14.12 18.75
N SER A 170 8.83 13.30 19.20
CA SER A 170 7.54 13.15 18.52
C SER A 170 6.73 14.46 18.57
N GLN A 171 6.10 14.84 17.45
CA GLN A 171 5.47 16.14 17.23
C GLN A 171 3.99 16.01 16.79
N GLY A 172 3.31 14.96 17.25
CA GLY A 172 1.89 14.76 16.94
C GLY A 172 1.65 14.57 15.44
N CYS A 173 0.93 15.50 14.83
CA CYS A 173 0.62 15.48 13.40
C CYS A 173 1.84 15.66 12.49
N ASP A 174 2.92 16.29 12.97
CA ASP A 174 4.15 16.49 12.19
C ASP A 174 5.05 15.24 12.15
N GLY A 175 4.62 14.17 12.82
CA GLY A 175 5.28 12.87 12.84
C GLY A 175 5.81 12.50 14.22
N GLY A 176 6.40 11.32 14.31
CA GLY A 176 6.99 10.82 15.54
C GLY A 176 7.26 9.33 15.49
N TYR A 177 7.54 8.76 16.65
CA TYR A 177 8.08 7.42 16.77
C TYR A 177 7.08 6.47 17.44
N PRO A 178 6.60 5.43 16.74
CA PRO A 178 5.59 4.52 17.26
C PRO A 178 5.96 3.83 18.57
N TRP A 179 7.24 3.48 18.79
CA TRP A 179 7.66 2.82 20.03
C TRP A 179 7.46 3.71 21.27
N TYR A 180 7.78 5.01 21.18
CA TYR A 180 7.53 5.94 22.28
C TYR A 180 6.04 6.16 22.52
N ALA A 181 5.22 6.12 21.47
CA ALA A 181 3.76 6.20 21.59
C ALA A 181 3.16 4.95 22.23
N ILE A 182 3.73 3.77 21.99
CA ILE A 182 3.34 2.51 22.65
C ILE A 182 3.73 2.58 24.14
N ASP A 183 4.96 2.99 24.46
CA ASP A 183 5.40 3.15 25.85
C ASP A 183 4.51 4.14 26.61
N PHE A 184 4.11 5.26 25.97
CA PHE A 184 3.20 6.23 26.56
C PHE A 184 1.85 5.61 26.97
N THR A 185 1.35 4.62 26.23
CA THR A 185 0.07 3.96 26.58
C THR A 185 0.12 3.22 27.91
N THR A 186 1.31 2.85 28.40
CA THR A 186 1.49 2.16 29.69
C THR A 186 1.08 3.03 30.89
N GLU A 187 1.03 4.35 30.72
CA GLU A 187 0.53 5.29 31.73
C GLU A 187 -1.00 5.27 31.88
N GLY A 188 -1.69 4.52 31.02
CA GLY A 188 -3.13 4.56 30.86
C GLY A 188 -3.60 5.71 29.98
N LEU A 189 -4.76 5.54 29.36
CA LEU A 189 -5.33 6.48 28.39
C LEU A 189 -6.78 6.86 28.72
N CYS A 190 -7.21 8.02 28.26
CA CYS A 190 -8.61 8.44 28.24
C CYS A 190 -9.42 7.51 27.35
N TRP A 191 -10.73 7.46 27.57
CA TRP A 191 -11.65 6.99 26.55
C TRP A 191 -11.67 7.96 25.37
N GLU A 192 -11.89 7.42 24.18
CA GLU A 192 -12.18 8.21 22.98
C GLU A 192 -13.41 9.10 23.19
N SER A 193 -14.41 8.66 23.95
CA SER A 193 -15.59 9.48 24.28
C SER A 193 -15.28 10.70 25.15
N ASP A 194 -14.26 10.62 26.01
CA ASP A 194 -13.88 11.68 26.94
C ASP A 194 -12.93 12.69 26.28
N TRP A 195 -12.12 12.23 25.32
CA TRP A 195 -11.26 13.09 24.53
C TRP A 195 -11.26 12.66 23.05
N PRO A 196 -12.28 13.12 22.29
CA PRO A 196 -12.48 12.69 20.92
C PRO A 196 -11.36 13.12 19.98
N TYR A 197 -11.16 12.31 18.96
CA TYR A 197 -10.12 12.51 17.98
C TYR A 197 -10.45 13.60 16.96
N THR A 198 -9.79 14.74 17.13
CA THR A 198 -9.94 15.92 16.27
C THR A 198 -8.76 16.10 15.32
N SER A 199 -7.56 15.66 15.69
CA SER A 199 -6.32 15.85 14.92
C SER A 199 -6.37 15.24 13.52
N GLY A 200 -7.09 14.13 13.31
CA GLY A 200 -7.25 13.55 11.97
C GLY A 200 -8.02 14.42 11.00
N LYS A 201 -8.84 15.32 11.52
CA LYS A 201 -9.60 16.31 10.76
C LYS A 201 -8.90 17.64 10.66
N THR A 202 -8.49 18.19 11.81
CA THR A 202 -7.90 19.53 11.87
C THR A 202 -6.49 19.55 11.30
N LYS A 203 -5.84 18.38 11.21
CA LYS A 203 -4.41 18.21 10.95
C LYS A 203 -3.53 19.01 11.93
N GLN A 204 -4.09 19.39 13.08
CA GLN A 204 -3.40 20.08 14.16
C GLN A 204 -3.22 19.12 15.32
N THR A 205 -2.01 19.08 15.90
CA THR A 205 -1.70 18.23 17.06
C THR A 205 -2.59 18.54 18.26
N GLY A 206 -3.04 19.78 18.41
CA GLY A 206 -3.74 20.25 19.61
C GLY A 206 -2.80 20.34 20.81
N SER A 207 -3.27 20.96 21.89
CA SER A 207 -2.49 21.03 23.14
C SER A 207 -2.73 19.78 23.98
N CYS A 208 -1.66 19.25 24.59
CA CYS A 208 -1.81 18.22 25.59
C CYS A 208 -2.62 18.76 26.80
N SER A 209 -3.56 17.96 27.28
CA SER A 209 -4.46 18.25 28.39
C SER A 209 -4.55 17.04 29.32
N ASN A 210 -4.87 17.28 30.59
CA ASN A 210 -5.15 16.26 31.60
C ASN A 210 -6.63 16.25 32.00
N SER A 211 -7.53 16.54 31.07
CA SER A 211 -8.97 16.75 31.34
C SER A 211 -9.80 15.47 31.47
N CYS A 212 -9.20 14.29 31.40
CA CYS A 212 -9.90 13.01 31.48
C CYS A 212 -9.39 12.17 32.66
N VAL A 213 -10.16 11.13 33.02
CA VAL A 213 -9.68 10.09 33.94
C VAL A 213 -9.08 8.95 33.12
N LYS A 214 -7.74 8.87 33.10
CA LYS A 214 -7.00 7.78 32.44
C LYS A 214 -7.43 6.42 32.97
N LYS A 215 -7.60 5.46 32.07
CA LYS A 215 -7.88 4.05 32.39
C LYS A 215 -6.58 3.28 32.40
N SER A 216 -6.35 2.56 33.49
CA SER A 216 -5.26 1.60 33.55
C SER A 216 -5.51 0.48 32.54
N LEU A 217 -4.44 0.06 31.87
CA LEU A 217 -4.49 -0.95 30.83
C LEU A 217 -3.76 -2.21 31.29
N SER A 218 -4.33 -3.38 31.02
CA SER A 218 -3.70 -4.68 31.29
C SER A 218 -3.04 -5.17 30.00
N ILE A 219 -1.83 -4.72 29.74
CA ILE A 219 -1.11 -4.96 28.48
C ILE A 219 0.09 -5.89 28.73
N GLY A 220 -0.17 -7.11 29.20
CA GLY A 220 0.87 -8.10 29.51
C GLY A 220 1.58 -7.89 30.83
#